data_AF-A0A8T5JDX4-F1
#
_entry.id   AF-A0A8T5JDX4-F1
#
_cell.length_a   1.000
_cell.length_b   1.000
_cell.length_c   1.000
_cell.angle_alpha   90.00
_cell.angle_beta   90.00
_cell.angle_gamma   90.00
#
_symmetry.space_group_name_H-M   'P 1'
#
loop_
_entity.id
_entity.type
_entity.pdbx_description
1 polymer ?
#
loop_
_entity_poly.entity_id
_entity_poly.type
_entity_poly.pdbx_seq_one_letter_code
_entity_poly.pdbx_strand_id
1 'polypeptide(L)'
;MKGELLTHTPLKKLKEAFPELDWKDLLLHLSYTIAIEKVSRACSHQLVRHRIASFSQQSQRYITVQRLSEKTVVPPTVTESSMDDYLGVIDYASQGYQKLVTNEVPREDARFLLPNATETSLLMTMDGKSLMHFIGLRTCNRAQWEVRELSDIILYQLREAEPEIFNNAGPYCYQLGYCPEGRHTCGKMKEVLERYDV
;
A
#
# COMPACT_ATOMS: atom_id res chain seq x y z
N MET A 1 8.31 -5.17 3.76
CA MET A 1 6.86 -4.94 3.72
C MET A 1 6.12 -6.27 3.57
N LYS A 2 4.86 -6.31 4.02
CA LYS A 2 3.91 -7.43 3.86
C LYS A 2 2.56 -6.85 3.47
N GLY A 3 1.82 -7.51 2.58
CA GLY A 3 0.45 -7.17 2.22
C GLY A 3 -0.36 -8.43 2.06
N GLU A 4 -0.88 -8.99 3.14
CA GLU A 4 -1.50 -10.33 3.21
C GLU A 4 -3.03 -10.25 3.08
N LEU A 5 -3.62 -11.00 2.15
CA LEU A 5 -5.07 -11.15 2.05
C LEU A 5 -5.58 -12.06 3.19
N LEU A 6 -6.29 -11.46 4.15
CA LEU A 6 -6.82 -12.20 5.30
C LEU A 6 -8.16 -12.87 5.00
N THR A 7 -9.04 -12.17 4.29
CA THR A 7 -10.38 -12.66 3.96
C THR A 7 -10.93 -11.96 2.72
N HIS A 8 -11.77 -12.67 1.98
CA HIS A 8 -12.51 -12.10 0.86
C HIS A 8 -13.89 -12.77 0.70
N THR A 9 -14.80 -12.10 0.02
CA THR A 9 -16.05 -12.70 -0.49
C THR A 9 -15.74 -13.49 -1.76
N PRO A 10 -15.96 -14.82 -1.81
CA PRO A 10 -15.68 -15.61 -3.01
C PRO A 10 -16.67 -15.27 -4.14
N LEU A 11 -16.16 -14.99 -5.34
CA LEU A 11 -16.97 -14.68 -6.54
C LEU A 11 -17.96 -15.80 -6.85
N LYS A 12 -17.52 -17.06 -6.69
CA LYS A 12 -18.32 -18.25 -6.94
C LYS A 12 -19.67 -18.22 -6.21
N LYS A 13 -19.69 -17.77 -4.95
CA LYS A 13 -20.94 -17.70 -4.16
C LYS A 13 -21.93 -16.69 -4.73
N LEU A 14 -21.43 -15.57 -5.25
CA LEU A 14 -22.27 -14.55 -5.86
C LEU A 14 -22.82 -15.03 -7.21
N LYS A 15 -21.99 -15.69 -8.02
CA LYS A 15 -22.41 -16.29 -9.29
C LYS A 15 -23.42 -17.43 -9.11
N GLU A 16 -23.28 -18.24 -8.07
CA GLU A 16 -24.26 -19.28 -7.74
C GLU A 16 -25.63 -18.68 -7.36
N ALA A 17 -25.64 -17.52 -6.70
CA ALA A 17 -26.86 -16.81 -6.34
C ALA A 17 -27.48 -16.03 -7.51
N PHE A 18 -26.64 -15.45 -8.39
CA PHE A 18 -27.05 -14.65 -9.56
C PHE A 18 -26.25 -15.06 -10.81
N PRO A 19 -26.57 -16.20 -11.44
CA PRO A 19 -25.80 -16.75 -12.56
C PRO A 19 -25.83 -15.90 -13.84
N GLU A 20 -26.82 -15.02 -13.97
CA GLU A 20 -27.01 -14.13 -15.10
C GLU A 20 -26.08 -12.91 -15.10
N LEU A 21 -25.46 -12.59 -13.95
CA LEU A 21 -24.59 -11.42 -13.79
C LEU A 21 -23.12 -11.76 -14.07
N ASP A 22 -22.43 -10.86 -14.77
CA ASP A 22 -20.98 -10.95 -14.98
C ASP A 22 -20.23 -10.51 -13.70
N TRP A 23 -18.99 -10.96 -13.53
CA TRP A 23 -18.16 -10.57 -12.38
C TRP A 23 -17.99 -9.05 -12.27
N LYS A 24 -18.05 -8.33 -13.41
CA LYS A 24 -17.96 -6.87 -13.50
C LYS A 24 -19.09 -6.18 -12.76
N ASP A 25 -20.31 -6.72 -12.86
CA ASP A 25 -21.50 -6.19 -12.18
C ASP A 25 -21.46 -6.53 -10.68
N LEU A 26 -20.78 -7.62 -10.33
CA LEU A 26 -20.65 -8.11 -8.95
C LEU A 26 -19.52 -7.45 -8.15
N LEU A 27 -18.64 -6.65 -8.78
CA LEU A 27 -17.46 -6.06 -8.14
C LEU A 27 -17.75 -5.29 -6.84
N LEU A 28 -18.88 -4.58 -6.77
CA LEU A 28 -19.27 -3.80 -5.59
C LEU A 28 -19.75 -4.67 -4.41
N HIS A 29 -20.08 -5.94 -4.66
CA HIS A 29 -20.54 -6.90 -3.65
C HIS A 29 -19.40 -7.76 -3.10
N LEU A 30 -18.23 -7.73 -3.75
CA LEU A 30 -17.03 -8.37 -3.28
C LEU A 30 -16.35 -7.47 -2.25
N SER A 31 -15.78 -8.07 -1.20
CA SER A 31 -15.02 -7.36 -0.17
C SER A 31 -13.71 -8.11 0.06
N TYR A 32 -12.61 -7.38 0.18
CA TYR A 32 -11.27 -7.92 0.40
C TYR A 32 -10.63 -7.20 1.57
N THR A 33 -10.16 -7.95 2.56
CA THR A 33 -9.47 -7.40 3.75
C THR A 33 -8.02 -7.83 3.76
N ILE A 34 -7.12 -6.86 3.79
CA ILE A 34 -5.69 -7.01 3.61
C ILE A 34 -4.97 -6.47 4.85
N ALA A 35 -4.11 -7.27 5.45
CA ALA A 35 -3.16 -6.83 6.47
C ALA A 35 -1.90 -6.29 5.83
N ILE A 36 -1.57 -5.04 6.11
CA ILE A 36 -0.39 -4.36 5.58
C ILE A 36 0.57 -4.08 6.74
N GLU A 37 1.80 -4.55 6.60
CA GLU A 37 2.83 -4.40 7.63
C GLU A 37 4.16 -3.95 7.02
N LYS A 38 5.02 -3.38 7.86
CA LYS A 38 6.37 -2.96 7.48
C LYS A 38 6.39 -1.98 6.30
N VAL A 39 5.49 -1.00 6.34
CA VAL A 39 5.40 0.13 5.39
C VAL A 39 5.66 1.44 6.10
N SER A 40 6.12 2.45 5.39
CA SER A 40 6.41 3.77 5.93
C SER A 40 5.12 4.54 6.22
N ARG A 41 5.22 5.55 7.09
CA ARG A 41 4.14 6.53 7.27
C ARG A 41 3.82 7.25 5.96
N ALA A 42 4.83 7.58 5.15
CA ALA A 42 4.64 8.17 3.82
C ALA A 42 3.81 7.29 2.87
N CYS A 43 4.04 5.97 2.88
CA CYS A 43 3.23 5.02 2.12
C CYS A 43 1.80 4.97 2.65
N SER A 44 1.62 4.87 3.98
CA SER A 44 0.28 4.85 4.58
C SER A 44 -0.53 6.11 4.24
N HIS A 45 0.11 7.28 4.18
CA HIS A 45 -0.53 8.53 3.77
C HIS A 45 -0.99 8.56 2.30
N GLN A 46 -0.43 7.71 1.43
CA GLN A 46 -0.93 7.51 0.07
C GLN A 46 -2.07 6.49 0.02
N LEU A 47 -2.02 5.46 0.86
CA LEU A 47 -3.07 4.43 0.96
C LEU A 47 -4.40 5.01 1.43
N VAL A 48 -4.38 5.78 2.53
CA VAL A 48 -5.61 6.32 3.15
C VAL A 48 -6.32 7.40 2.31
N ARG A 49 -5.75 7.79 1.16
CA ARG A 49 -6.41 8.69 0.19
C ARG A 49 -7.45 7.98 -0.66
N HIS A 50 -7.44 6.65 -0.67
CA HIS A 50 -8.48 5.84 -1.29
C HIS A 50 -9.68 5.73 -0.34
N ARG A 51 -10.63 6.66 -0.52
CA ARG A 51 -11.72 6.90 0.43
C ARG A 51 -12.80 5.81 0.45
N ILE A 52 -12.92 5.03 -0.62
CA ILE A 52 -13.88 3.92 -0.69
C ILE A 52 -13.17 2.67 -0.16
N ALA A 53 -12.88 2.72 1.14
CA ALA A 53 -12.15 1.70 1.87
C ALA A 53 -12.34 1.93 3.38
N SER A 54 -12.12 0.88 4.16
CA SER A 54 -12.05 0.95 5.63
C SER A 54 -10.62 0.70 6.07
N PHE A 55 -10.13 1.48 7.04
CA PHE A 55 -8.76 1.37 7.55
C PHE A 55 -8.72 1.28 9.07
N SER A 56 -7.89 0.37 9.59
CA SER A 56 -7.49 0.34 11.01
C SER A 56 -5.98 0.43 11.08
N GLN A 57 -5.45 1.59 11.46
CA GLN A 57 -4.01 1.85 11.44
C GLN A 57 -3.41 1.91 12.85
N GLN A 58 -2.20 1.41 12.97
CA GLN A 58 -1.40 1.52 14.18
C GLN A 58 -1.21 3.00 14.59
N SER A 59 -1.68 3.35 15.79
CA SER A 59 -1.58 4.72 16.32
C SER A 59 -0.26 4.96 17.03
N GLN A 60 0.46 6.00 16.60
CA GLN A 60 1.66 6.52 17.29
C GLN A 60 1.33 7.22 18.62
N ARG A 61 0.05 7.49 18.94
CA ARG A 61 -0.34 8.07 20.25
C ARG A 61 -0.19 7.06 21.38
N TYR A 62 -0.43 5.78 21.08
CA TYR A 62 -0.50 4.72 22.09
C TYR A 62 0.74 3.83 22.10
N ILE A 63 1.39 3.62 20.96
CA ILE A 63 2.50 2.68 20.84
C ILE A 63 3.84 3.39 20.93
N THR A 64 4.65 2.99 21.92
CA THR A 64 6.01 3.48 22.09
C THR A 64 6.91 2.87 21.03
N VAL A 65 7.50 3.70 20.17
CA VAL A 65 8.57 3.26 19.27
C VAL A 65 9.89 3.27 20.05
N GLN A 66 10.23 2.15 20.68
CA GLN A 66 11.43 2.07 21.53
C GLN A 66 12.74 2.07 20.74
N ARG A 67 12.72 1.61 19.47
CA ARG A 67 13.87 1.63 18.55
C ARG A 67 13.39 1.98 17.15
N LEU A 68 13.52 3.24 16.75
CA LEU A 68 13.12 3.74 15.43
C LEU A 68 14.06 3.29 14.32
N SER A 69 15.35 3.16 14.61
CA SER A 69 16.36 2.66 13.66
C SER A 69 16.04 1.25 13.15
N GLU A 70 15.45 0.39 13.99
CA GLU A 70 15.00 -0.95 13.61
C GLU A 70 13.61 -0.97 12.94
N LYS A 71 12.88 0.15 12.95
CA LYS A 71 11.50 0.28 12.47
C LYS A 71 11.39 1.46 11.50
N THR A 72 12.28 1.49 10.53
CA THR A 72 12.33 2.51 9.48
C THR A 72 12.41 1.84 8.11
N VAL A 73 11.62 2.36 7.17
CA VAL A 73 11.72 1.97 5.77
C VAL A 73 12.81 2.80 5.11
N VAL A 74 13.77 2.12 4.49
CA VAL A 74 14.88 2.75 3.76
C VAL A 74 14.54 2.74 2.26
N PRO A 75 14.52 3.91 1.58
CA PRO A 75 14.34 3.96 0.13
C PRO A 75 15.48 3.24 -0.61
N PRO A 76 15.21 2.58 -1.74
CA PRO A 76 16.23 1.86 -2.51
C PRO A 76 17.29 2.79 -3.13
N THR A 77 17.02 4.09 -3.18
CA THR A 77 17.97 5.11 -3.64
C THR A 77 18.98 5.52 -2.57
N VAL A 78 18.77 5.14 -1.31
CA VAL A 78 19.76 5.31 -0.23
C VAL A 78 20.76 4.18 -0.35
N THR A 79 21.95 4.50 -0.84
CA THR A 79 23.05 3.53 -1.03
C THR A 79 23.91 3.43 0.22
N GLU A 80 24.83 2.46 0.26
CA GLU A 80 25.79 2.27 1.36
C GLU A 80 26.51 3.58 1.73
N SER A 81 26.92 4.38 0.73
CA SER A 81 27.62 5.66 0.94
C SER A 81 26.82 6.72 1.69
N SER A 82 25.49 6.61 1.69
CA SER A 82 24.55 7.55 2.32
C SER A 82 23.77 6.94 3.49
N MET A 83 24.02 5.65 3.79
CA MET A 83 23.26 4.90 4.78
C MET A 83 23.51 5.45 6.18
N ASP A 84 24.76 5.75 6.51
CA ASP A 84 25.14 6.26 7.83
C ASP A 84 24.52 7.63 8.10
N ASP A 85 24.51 8.52 7.11
CA ASP A 85 23.85 9.84 7.21
C ASP A 85 22.35 9.67 7.42
N TYR A 86 21.71 8.78 6.65
CA TYR A 86 20.29 8.52 6.76
C TYR A 86 19.93 7.97 8.15
N LEU A 87 20.60 6.89 8.59
CA LEU A 87 20.35 6.26 9.87
C LEU A 87 20.73 7.17 11.05
N GLY A 88 21.77 7.99 10.91
CA GLY A 88 22.18 8.97 11.92
C GLY A 88 21.09 10.00 12.20
N VAL A 89 20.41 10.52 11.17
CA VAL A 89 19.29 11.45 11.34
C VAL A 89 18.08 10.76 11.98
N ILE A 90 17.77 9.53 11.56
CA ILE A 90 16.68 8.73 12.13
C ILE A 90 16.94 8.48 13.63
N ASP A 91 18.17 8.12 14.00
CA ASP A 91 18.54 7.87 15.38
C ASP A 91 18.52 9.16 16.22
N TYR A 92 19.00 10.29 15.67
CA TYR A 92 18.90 11.58 16.34
C TYR A 92 17.44 11.98 16.63
N ALA A 93 16.54 11.80 15.66
CA ALA A 93 15.12 12.02 15.85
C ALA A 93 14.51 11.09 16.91
N SER A 94 14.94 9.82 16.94
CA SER A 94 14.56 8.82 17.94
C SER A 94 14.95 9.24 19.35
N GLN A 95 16.21 9.65 19.53
CA GLN A 95 16.70 10.15 20.81
C GLN A 95 15.94 11.41 21.25
N GLY A 96 15.67 12.33 20.32
CA GLY A 96 14.84 13.51 20.57
C GLY A 96 13.44 13.15 21.06
N TYR A 97 12.77 12.21 20.39
CA TYR A 97 11.47 11.69 20.79
C TYR A 97 11.50 11.10 22.22
N GLN A 98 12.48 10.25 22.53
CA GLN A 98 12.61 9.65 23.87
C GLN A 98 12.84 10.70 24.95
N LYS A 99 13.69 11.70 24.69
CA LYS A 99 13.92 12.83 25.63
C LYS A 99 12.64 13.59 25.92
N LEU A 100 11.83 13.91 24.90
CA LEU A 100 10.55 14.58 25.11
C LEU A 100 9.59 13.74 25.97
N VAL A 101 9.50 12.43 25.70
CA VAL A 101 8.65 11.51 26.49
C VAL A 101 9.14 11.40 27.94
N THR A 102 10.44 11.34 28.19
CA THR A 102 11.02 11.35 29.54
C THR A 102 10.72 12.66 30.28
N ASN A 103 10.68 13.78 29.57
CA ASN A 103 10.31 15.10 30.11
C ASN A 103 8.79 15.32 30.16
N GLU A 104 8.00 14.24 30.22
CA GLU A 104 6.54 14.26 30.38
C GLU A 104 5.75 14.96 29.25
N VAL A 105 6.37 15.18 28.08
CA VAL A 105 5.64 15.68 26.90
C VAL A 105 4.69 14.58 26.40
N PRO A 106 3.40 14.89 26.14
CA PRO A 106 2.45 13.94 25.60
C PRO A 106 2.97 13.28 24.31
N ARG A 107 2.79 11.95 24.19
CA ARG A 107 3.27 11.18 23.03
C ARG A 107 2.71 11.70 21.70
N GLU A 108 1.52 12.26 21.72
CA GLU A 108 0.88 12.80 20.53
C GLU A 108 1.55 14.07 19.98
N ASP A 109 2.29 14.78 20.83
CA ASP A 109 3.11 15.94 20.47
C ASP A 109 4.55 15.52 20.19
N ALA A 110 5.13 14.68 21.08
CA ALA A 110 6.49 14.18 20.91
C ALA A 110 6.70 13.49 19.56
N ARG A 111 5.68 12.78 19.06
CA ARG A 111 5.74 12.08 17.77
C ARG A 111 5.96 13.00 16.56
N PHE A 112 5.87 14.32 16.70
CA PHE A 112 6.12 15.26 15.60
C PHE A 112 7.59 15.20 15.13
N LEU A 113 8.49 14.69 15.98
CA LEU A 113 9.88 14.40 15.60
C LEU A 113 10.01 13.12 14.76
N LEU A 114 9.00 12.24 14.73
CA LEU A 114 9.11 10.98 14.02
C LEU A 114 9.14 11.19 12.50
N PRO A 115 10.15 10.63 11.80
CA PRO A 115 10.29 10.81 10.37
C PRO A 115 9.19 10.06 9.61
N ASN A 116 8.88 10.51 8.40
CA ASN A 116 7.94 9.86 7.48
C ASN A 116 8.33 8.41 7.14
N ALA A 117 9.60 8.06 7.28
CA ALA A 117 10.14 6.73 7.05
C ALA A 117 9.79 5.74 8.18
N THR A 118 9.26 6.21 9.31
CA THR A 118 8.84 5.37 10.43
C THR A 118 7.86 4.30 9.96
N GLU A 119 8.11 3.06 10.37
CA GLU A 119 7.28 1.92 10.05
C GLU A 119 5.89 2.02 10.71
N THR A 120 4.87 1.53 10.00
CA THR A 120 3.51 1.37 10.48
C THR A 120 2.88 0.12 9.87
N SER A 121 1.89 -0.40 10.58
CA SER A 121 0.97 -1.41 10.06
C SER A 121 -0.46 -0.87 10.00
N LEU A 122 -1.26 -1.40 9.07
CA LEU A 122 -2.68 -1.08 8.93
C LEU A 122 -3.46 -2.26 8.33
N LEU A 123 -4.72 -2.39 8.73
CA LEU A 123 -5.71 -3.20 8.05
C LEU A 123 -6.42 -2.34 7.01
N MET A 124 -6.63 -2.88 5.81
CA MET A 124 -7.34 -2.22 4.72
C MET A 124 -8.42 -3.15 4.18
N THR A 125 -9.67 -2.68 4.14
CA THR A 125 -10.77 -3.39 3.49
C THR A 125 -11.33 -2.56 2.33
N MET A 126 -11.46 -3.16 1.15
CA MET A 126 -11.99 -2.51 -0.06
C MET A 126 -12.98 -3.44 -0.76
N ASP A 127 -13.97 -2.85 -1.45
CA ASP A 127 -14.76 -3.60 -2.41
C ASP A 127 -13.96 -3.89 -3.70
N GLY A 128 -14.41 -4.85 -4.50
CA GLY A 128 -13.70 -5.26 -5.72
C GLY A 128 -13.50 -4.11 -6.72
N LYS A 129 -14.46 -3.19 -6.86
CA LYS A 129 -14.35 -2.05 -7.79
C LYS A 129 -13.33 -1.03 -7.31
N SER A 130 -13.35 -0.71 -6.02
CA SER A 130 -12.37 0.17 -5.40
C SER A 130 -10.97 -0.42 -5.42
N LEU A 131 -10.85 -1.74 -5.28
CA LEU A 131 -9.57 -2.44 -5.36
C LEU A 131 -9.00 -2.46 -6.78
N MET A 132 -9.84 -2.65 -7.81
CA MET A 132 -9.43 -2.51 -9.22
C MET A 132 -8.90 -1.10 -9.52
N HIS A 133 -9.58 -0.07 -9.01
CA HIS A 133 -9.13 1.33 -9.11
C HIS A 133 -7.81 1.57 -8.36
N PHE A 134 -7.69 1.05 -7.14
CA PHE A 134 -6.47 1.10 -6.33
C PHE A 134 -5.28 0.52 -7.10
N ILE A 135 -5.43 -0.70 -7.62
CA ILE A 135 -4.39 -1.37 -8.42
C ILE A 135 -4.07 -0.56 -9.66
N GLY A 136 -5.07 -0.06 -10.39
CA GLY A 136 -4.90 0.77 -11.59
C GLY A 136 -4.02 1.99 -11.39
N LEU A 137 -4.16 2.66 -10.25
CA LEU A 137 -3.36 3.84 -9.88
C LEU A 137 -2.00 3.47 -9.30
N ARG A 138 -1.95 2.47 -8.41
CA ARG A 138 -0.78 2.25 -7.55
C ARG A 138 0.25 1.30 -8.13
N THR A 139 -0.11 0.47 -9.10
CA THR A 139 0.85 -0.32 -9.89
C THR A 139 1.50 0.48 -11.03
N CYS A 140 1.09 1.73 -11.25
CA CYS A 140 1.68 2.59 -12.27
C CYS A 140 3.16 2.90 -11.98
N ASN A 141 4.02 2.91 -13.00
CA ASN A 141 5.43 3.27 -12.88
C ASN A 141 5.69 4.69 -12.34
N ARG A 142 4.68 5.56 -12.30
CA ARG A 142 4.75 6.89 -11.70
C ARG A 142 4.41 6.93 -10.22
N ALA A 143 3.76 5.89 -9.69
CA ALA A 143 3.55 5.76 -8.27
C ALA A 143 4.90 5.61 -7.56
N GLN A 144 4.99 6.09 -6.32
CA GLN A 144 6.18 5.88 -5.49
C GLN A 144 6.49 4.38 -5.40
N TRP A 145 7.79 4.03 -5.47
CA TRP A 145 8.27 2.65 -5.47
C TRP A 145 7.61 1.79 -4.37
N GLU A 146 7.48 2.32 -3.16
CA GLU A 146 7.00 1.56 -2.00
C GLU A 146 5.53 1.16 -2.13
N VAL A 147 4.64 2.09 -2.50
CA VAL A 147 3.21 1.78 -2.70
C VAL A 147 3.01 0.91 -3.93
N ARG A 148 3.88 1.04 -4.94
CA ARG A 148 3.85 0.19 -6.14
C ARG A 148 4.19 -1.25 -5.81
N GLU A 149 5.30 -1.49 -5.12
CA GLU A 149 5.71 -2.82 -4.67
C GLU A 149 4.65 -3.47 -3.77
N LEU A 150 4.09 -2.71 -2.81
CA LEU A 150 3.00 -3.19 -1.99
C LEU A 150 1.77 -3.58 -2.83
N SER A 151 1.42 -2.77 -3.83
CA SER A 151 0.27 -3.04 -4.70
C SER A 151 0.50 -4.26 -5.58
N ASP A 152 1.73 -4.49 -6.04
CA ASP A 152 2.11 -5.68 -6.79
C ASP A 152 2.00 -6.95 -5.92
N ILE A 153 2.45 -6.89 -4.65
CA ILE A 153 2.30 -8.00 -3.68
C ILE A 153 0.83 -8.32 -3.42
N ILE A 154 -0.01 -7.28 -3.25
CA ILE A 154 -1.45 -7.44 -3.07
C ILE A 154 -2.07 -8.05 -4.33
N LEU A 155 -1.74 -7.54 -5.51
CA LEU A 155 -2.26 -8.05 -6.79
C LEU A 155 -1.94 -9.54 -6.98
N TYR A 156 -0.74 -9.97 -6.63
CA TYR A 156 -0.36 -11.38 -6.71
C TYR A 156 -1.31 -12.28 -5.91
N GLN A 157 -1.59 -11.93 -4.65
CA GLN A 157 -2.52 -12.70 -3.80
C GLN A 157 -3.96 -12.63 -4.27
N LEU A 158 -4.37 -11.50 -4.84
CA LEU A 158 -5.70 -11.36 -5.43
C LEU A 158 -5.87 -12.24 -6.67
N ARG A 159 -4.82 -12.38 -7.49
CA ARG A 159 -4.79 -13.30 -8.64
C ARG A 159 -4.85 -14.77 -8.21
N GLU A 160 -4.19 -15.12 -7.11
CA GLU A 160 -4.32 -16.47 -6.53
C GLU A 160 -5.73 -16.75 -5.99
N ALA A 161 -6.37 -15.76 -5.36
CA ALA A 161 -7.70 -15.91 -4.77
C ALA A 161 -8.82 -15.90 -5.81
N GLU A 162 -8.80 -14.95 -6.75
CA GLU A 162 -9.87 -14.69 -7.72
C GLU A 162 -9.29 -14.35 -9.11
N PRO A 163 -8.66 -15.32 -9.82
CA PRO A 163 -7.96 -15.09 -11.07
C PRO A 163 -8.86 -14.52 -12.17
N GLU A 164 -10.13 -14.90 -12.20
CA GLU A 164 -11.11 -14.42 -13.19
C GLU A 164 -11.22 -12.88 -13.19
N ILE A 165 -11.13 -12.28 -12.00
CA ILE A 165 -11.20 -10.82 -11.84
C ILE A 165 -9.81 -10.21 -12.03
N PHE A 166 -8.83 -10.70 -11.27
CA PHE A 166 -7.56 -9.99 -11.07
C PHE A 166 -6.46 -10.30 -12.10
N ASN A 167 -6.64 -11.29 -12.97
CA ASN A 167 -5.77 -11.41 -14.15
C ASN A 167 -5.93 -10.19 -15.06
N ASN A 168 -7.14 -9.63 -15.13
CA ASN A 168 -7.43 -8.39 -15.86
C ASN A 168 -7.01 -7.12 -15.08
N ALA A 169 -6.49 -7.25 -13.87
CA ALA A 169 -6.06 -6.13 -13.04
C ALA A 169 -4.56 -5.86 -13.23
N GLY A 170 -4.22 -4.57 -13.23
CA GLY A 170 -2.86 -4.05 -13.40
C GLY A 170 -2.91 -2.52 -13.47
N PRO A 171 -1.86 -1.84 -13.93
CA PRO A 171 -1.91 -0.39 -14.11
C PRO A 171 -2.92 -0.03 -15.20
N TYR A 172 -3.43 1.21 -15.20
CA TYR A 172 -4.47 1.59 -16.17
C TYR A 172 -4.10 1.37 -17.65
N CYS A 173 -2.82 1.52 -18.01
CA CYS A 173 -2.38 1.23 -19.38
C CYS A 173 -2.54 -0.25 -19.77
N TYR A 174 -2.48 -1.16 -18.79
CA TYR A 174 -2.82 -2.57 -18.98
C TYR A 174 -4.34 -2.77 -19.04
N GLN A 175 -5.09 -2.24 -18.06
CA GLN A 175 -6.54 -2.43 -17.99
C GLN A 175 -7.32 -1.82 -19.17
N LEU A 176 -6.89 -0.65 -19.66
CA LEU A 176 -7.60 0.13 -20.68
C LEU A 176 -7.05 -0.07 -22.09
N GLY A 177 -5.86 -0.66 -22.24
CA GLY A 177 -5.15 -0.73 -23.53
C GLY A 177 -4.55 0.59 -24.03
N TYR A 178 -4.65 1.68 -23.25
CA TYR A 178 -3.95 2.95 -23.51
C TYR A 178 -3.58 3.65 -22.20
N CYS A 179 -2.57 4.54 -22.22
CA CYS A 179 -2.16 5.30 -21.04
C CYS A 179 -3.06 6.54 -20.83
N PRO A 180 -3.83 6.64 -19.74
CA PRO A 180 -4.72 7.79 -19.51
C PRO A 180 -3.98 9.05 -19.04
N GLU A 181 -2.69 8.95 -18.72
CA GLU A 181 -1.88 10.07 -18.18
C GLU A 181 -1.50 11.13 -19.24
N GLY A 182 -1.77 10.87 -20.52
CA GLY A 182 -1.50 11.78 -21.63
C GLY A 182 -0.04 12.23 -21.66
N ARG A 183 0.18 13.56 -21.53
CA ARG A 183 1.53 14.17 -21.50
C ARG A 183 2.42 13.69 -20.35
N HIS A 184 1.83 13.07 -19.33
CA HIS A 184 2.55 12.55 -18.18
C HIS A 184 2.74 11.02 -18.26
N THR A 185 2.68 10.43 -19.45
CA THR A 185 3.04 9.01 -19.64
C THR A 185 4.49 8.74 -19.23
N CYS A 186 4.75 7.54 -18.71
CA CYS A 186 6.12 7.07 -18.44
C CYS A 186 6.84 6.58 -19.72
N GLY A 187 6.14 6.46 -20.85
CA GLY A 187 6.70 5.97 -22.12
C GLY A 187 6.94 4.46 -22.20
N LYS A 188 6.76 3.73 -21.08
CA LYS A 188 7.12 2.31 -20.94
C LYS A 188 5.93 1.34 -21.04
N MET A 189 4.93 1.69 -21.87
CA MET A 189 3.70 0.89 -21.92
C MET A 189 3.94 -0.56 -22.34
N LYS A 190 4.83 -0.81 -23.32
CA LYS A 190 5.15 -2.18 -23.78
C LYS A 190 5.71 -3.05 -22.65
N GLU A 191 6.73 -2.55 -21.94
CA GLU A 191 7.32 -3.23 -20.77
C GLU A 191 6.28 -3.52 -19.69
N VAL A 192 5.34 -2.59 -19.48
CA VAL A 192 4.26 -2.77 -18.50
C VAL A 192 3.28 -3.84 -18.96
N LEU A 193 2.88 -3.88 -20.23
CA LEU A 193 1.99 -4.93 -20.74
C LEU A 193 2.61 -6.31 -20.53
N GLU A 194 3.87 -6.48 -20.93
CA GLU A 194 4.61 -7.74 -20.75
C GLU A 194 4.74 -8.16 -19.28
N ARG A 195 4.92 -7.20 -18.36
CA ARG A 195 5.08 -7.48 -16.92
C ARG A 195 3.79 -7.98 -16.26
N TYR A 196 2.63 -7.46 -16.69
CA TYR A 196 1.34 -7.78 -16.07
C TYR A 196 0.54 -8.83 -16.83
N ASP A 197 1.01 -9.28 -17.98
CA ASP A 197 0.48 -10.42 -18.72
C ASP A 197 0.61 -11.70 -17.89
N VAL A 198 -0.51 -12.43 -17.71
CA VAL A 198 -0.62 -13.64 -16.87
C VAL A 198 -1.25 -14.77 -17.67
#